data_AF-A0A2E0UUH1-F1
#
_entry.id   AF-A0A2E0UUH1-F1
#
_cell.length_a   1.000
_cell.length_b   1.000
_cell.length_c   1.000
_cell.angle_alpha   90.00
_cell.angle_beta   90.00
_cell.angle_gamma   90.00
#
_symmetry.space_group_name_H-M   'P 1'
#
loop_
_entity.id
_entity.type
_entity.pdbx_description
1 polymer ?
#
loop_
_entity_poly.entity_id
_entity_poly.type
_entity_poly.pdbx_seq_one_letter_code
_entity_poly.pdbx_strand_id
1 'polypeptide(L)'
;MIMGLALLIYALAERQLRLALQKSSEKIPDQKGKPTATPTIRWIFQVIVGFDILLSIWVNGQRTNRQMLNPRPVHEKIIKLFGIQVRNCYFLDS
;
A
#
# COMPACT_ATOMS: atom_id res chain seq x y z
N MET A 1 6.15 13.46 -23.25
CA MET A 1 6.73 12.14 -22.90
C MET A 1 6.47 11.69 -21.45
N ILE A 2 5.53 12.29 -20.72
CA ILE A 2 5.26 11.94 -19.30
C ILE A 2 4.51 10.61 -19.18
N MET A 3 3.59 10.32 -20.10
CA MET A 3 2.77 9.11 -20.07
C MET A 3 3.58 7.81 -20.20
N GLY A 4 4.59 7.79 -21.10
CA GLY A 4 5.44 6.61 -21.28
C GLY A 4 6.31 6.32 -20.06
N LEU A 5 6.86 7.36 -19.44
CA LEU A 5 7.68 7.23 -18.24
C LEU A 5 6.83 6.76 -17.04
N ALA A 6 5.61 7.28 -16.90
CA ALA A 6 4.66 6.81 -15.89
C ALA A 6 4.30 5.32 -16.08
N LEU A 7 4.04 4.88 -17.31
CA LEU A 7 3.77 3.47 -17.61
C LEU A 7 4.97 2.57 -17.31
N LEU A 8 6.19 3.04 -17.59
CA LEU A 8 7.41 2.32 -17.25
C LEU A 8 7.56 2.15 -15.73
N ILE A 9 7.35 3.22 -14.95
CA ILE A 9 7.38 3.15 -13.49
C ILE A 9 6.33 2.16 -12.98
N TYR A 10 5.11 2.20 -13.52
CA TYR A 10 4.05 1.26 -13.19
C TYR A 10 4.45 -0.19 -13.46
N ALA A 11 5.00 -0.47 -14.65
CA ALA A 11 5.43 -1.81 -15.03
C ALA A 11 6.59 -2.33 -14.15
N LEU A 12 7.54 -1.45 -13.80
CA LEU A 12 8.64 -1.78 -12.90
C LEU A 12 8.14 -2.09 -11.49
N ALA A 13 7.27 -1.27 -10.93
CA ALA A 13 6.68 -1.48 -9.60
C ALA A 13 5.87 -2.79 -9.56
N GLU A 14 5.06 -3.04 -10.58
CA GLU A 14 4.26 -4.27 -10.71
C GLU A 14 5.16 -5.52 -10.78
N ARG A 15 6.26 -5.46 -11.54
CA ARG A 15 7.23 -6.55 -11.62
C ARG A 15 7.93 -6.79 -10.28
N GLN A 16 8.42 -5.75 -9.63
CA GLN A 16 9.10 -5.88 -8.33
C GLN A 16 8.19 -6.49 -7.26
N LEU A 17 6.94 -6.03 -7.22
CA LEU A 17 5.95 -6.57 -6.30
C LEU A 17 5.66 -8.05 -6.57
N ARG A 18 5.45 -8.46 -7.82
CA ARG A 18 5.22 -9.88 -8.15
C ARG A 18 6.40 -10.75 -7.73
N LEU A 19 7.63 -10.26 -7.91
CA LEU A 19 8.83 -10.97 -7.43
C LEU A 19 8.87 -11.07 -5.90
N ALA A 20 8.51 -10.00 -5.18
CA ALA A 20 8.44 -10.03 -3.72
C ALA A 20 7.36 -11.02 -3.22
N LEU A 21 6.19 -11.04 -3.87
CA LEU A 21 5.10 -11.98 -3.57
C LEU A 21 5.48 -13.43 -3.84
N GLN A 22 6.16 -13.70 -4.96
CA GLN A 22 6.68 -15.03 -5.27
C GLN A 22 7.73 -15.48 -4.23
N LYS A 23 8.62 -14.59 -3.80
CA LYS A 23 9.63 -14.90 -2.78
C LYS A 23 9.02 -15.16 -1.40
N SER A 24 7.99 -14.42 -1.01
CA SER A 24 7.29 -14.60 0.27
C SER A 24 6.23 -15.72 0.22
N SER A 25 5.95 -16.29 -0.96
CA SER A 25 4.81 -17.21 -1.21
C SER A 25 3.45 -16.63 -0.75
N GLU A 26 3.34 -15.30 -0.76
CA GLU A 26 2.19 -14.58 -0.27
C GLU A 26 1.23 -14.21 -1.40
N LYS A 27 -0.06 -14.16 -1.08
CA LYS A 27 -1.11 -13.75 -2.00
C LYS A 27 -1.84 -12.53 -1.45
N ILE A 28 -2.09 -11.56 -2.31
CA ILE A 28 -2.89 -10.37 -2.00
C ILE A 28 -4.27 -10.56 -2.65
N PRO A 29 -5.37 -10.15 -1.99
CA PRO A 29 -6.67 -10.16 -2.63
C PRO A 29 -6.66 -9.23 -3.85
N ASP A 30 -7.18 -9.71 -4.98
CA ASP A 30 -7.44 -8.94 -6.19
C ASP A 30 -8.71 -8.07 -6.03
N GLN A 31 -9.08 -7.28 -7.05
CA GLN A 31 -10.25 -6.40 -7.02
C GLN A 31 -11.57 -7.11 -6.67
N LYS A 32 -11.65 -8.40 -6.99
CA LYS A 32 -12.80 -9.28 -6.68
C LYS A 32 -12.69 -10.01 -5.34
N GLY A 33 -11.69 -9.68 -4.53
CA GLY A 33 -11.42 -10.31 -3.22
C GLY A 33 -10.72 -11.67 -3.28
N LYS A 34 -10.33 -12.16 -4.46
CA LYS A 34 -9.68 -13.48 -4.63
C LYS A 34 -8.17 -13.39 -4.39
N PRO A 35 -7.55 -14.34 -3.68
CA PRO A 35 -6.11 -14.31 -3.44
C PRO A 35 -5.33 -14.57 -4.73
N THR A 36 -4.55 -13.59 -5.17
CA THR A 36 -3.84 -13.60 -6.44
C THR A 36 -2.35 -13.29 -6.22
N ALA A 37 -1.48 -13.99 -6.95
CA ALA A 37 -0.03 -13.78 -6.94
C ALA A 37 0.44 -12.72 -7.97
N THR A 38 -0.47 -12.29 -8.85
CA THR A 38 -0.22 -11.33 -9.94
C THR A 38 -1.12 -10.09 -9.86
N PRO A 39 -1.18 -9.38 -8.71
CA PRO A 39 -1.97 -8.15 -8.63
C PRO A 39 -1.42 -7.07 -9.57
N THR A 40 -2.28 -6.10 -9.91
CA THR A 40 -1.84 -4.88 -10.62
C THR A 40 -1.45 -3.80 -9.62
N ILE A 41 -0.44 -2.99 -9.96
CA ILE A 41 0.00 -1.92 -9.06
C ILE A 41 -1.11 -0.86 -8.84
N ARG A 42 -1.95 -0.64 -9.86
CA ARG A 42 -3.14 0.22 -9.76
C ARG A 42 -4.08 -0.25 -8.65
N TRP A 43 -4.41 -1.53 -8.63
CA TRP A 43 -5.29 -2.10 -7.61
C TRP A 43 -4.70 -1.90 -6.21
N ILE A 44 -3.40 -2.10 -6.06
CA ILE A 44 -2.73 -1.93 -4.77
C ILE A 44 -2.77 -0.49 -4.28
N PHE A 45 -2.59 0.49 -5.17
CA PHE A 45 -2.80 1.88 -4.80
C PHE A 45 -4.25 2.17 -4.39
N GLN A 46 -5.25 1.54 -5.02
CA GLN A 46 -6.64 1.65 -4.59
C GLN A 46 -6.89 1.01 -3.23
N VAL A 47 -6.23 -0.11 -2.92
CA VAL A 47 -6.33 -0.75 -1.60
C VAL A 47 -5.71 0.13 -0.52
N ILE A 48 -4.61 0.81 -0.83
CA ILE A 48 -3.97 1.76 0.10
C ILE A 48 -4.91 2.97 0.29
N VAL A 49 -5.19 3.71 -0.78
CA VAL A 49 -5.99 4.96 -0.73
C VAL A 49 -7.44 4.74 -0.28
N GLY A 50 -8.07 3.64 -0.68
CA GLY A 50 -9.48 3.37 -0.42
C GLY A 50 -9.81 3.01 1.04
N PHE A 51 -8.78 2.72 1.85
CA PHE A 51 -8.94 2.33 3.25
C PHE A 51 -8.14 3.17 4.23
N ASP A 52 -7.17 3.96 3.74
CA ASP A 52 -6.50 5.00 4.52
C ASP A 52 -7.46 6.18 4.81
N ILE A 53 -8.40 5.98 5.74
CA ILE A 53 -9.04 7.12 6.42
C ILE A 53 -8.01 7.65 7.41
N LEU A 54 -7.15 8.56 6.93
CA LEU A 54 -6.25 9.34 7.77
C LEU A 54 -7.05 10.46 8.42
N LEU A 55 -7.60 10.20 9.61
CA LEU A 55 -8.13 11.27 10.44
C LEU A 55 -6.95 12.01 11.07
N SER A 56 -6.69 13.23 10.62
CA SER A 56 -5.82 14.14 11.36
C SER A 56 -6.64 14.76 12.48
N ILE A 57 -6.44 14.27 13.69
CA ILE A 57 -7.09 14.82 14.88
C ILE A 57 -6.33 16.09 15.27
N TRP A 58 -7.07 17.17 15.49
CA TRP A 58 -6.51 18.39 16.07
C TRP A 58 -6.78 18.34 17.57
N VAL A 59 -5.73 18.20 18.38
CA VAL A 59 -5.83 18.33 19.84
C VAL A 59 -5.01 19.54 20.25
N ASN A 60 -5.65 20.52 20.89
CA ASN A 60 -5.02 21.75 21.39
C ASN A 60 -4.19 22.53 20.35
N GLY A 61 -4.70 22.68 19.12
CA GLY A 61 -4.03 23.45 18.06
C GLY A 61 -2.76 22.81 17.50
N GLN A 62 -2.37 21.64 17.99
CA GLN A 62 -1.30 20.82 17.42
C GLN A 62 -1.90 19.65 16.63
N ARG A 63 -1.28 19.35 15.49
CA ARG A 63 -1.68 18.25 14.61
C ARG A 63 -1.13 16.95 15.18
N THR A 64 -1.80 16.41 16.19
CA THR A 64 -1.36 15.18 16.86
C THR A 64 -2.06 13.97 16.26
N ASN A 65 -1.21 13.13 15.65
CA ASN A 65 -1.46 11.76 15.24
C ASN A 65 -2.37 11.59 14.01
N ARG A 66 -1.77 11.17 12.89
CA ARG A 66 -2.50 10.56 11.76
C ARG A 66 -2.60 9.08 12.07
N GLN A 67 -3.76 8.63 12.51
CA GLN A 67 -4.00 7.23 12.79
C GLN A 67 -4.82 6.59 11.68
N MET A 68 -4.44 5.37 11.29
CA MET A 68 -5.24 4.54 10.39
C MET A 68 -6.41 3.95 11.17
N LEU A 69 -7.62 4.39 10.89
CA LEU A 69 -8.81 3.84 11.52
C LEU A 69 -9.17 2.49 10.87
N ASN A 70 -9.18 1.43 11.68
CA ASN A 70 -9.54 0.06 11.29
C ASN A 70 -8.61 -0.57 10.21
N PRO A 71 -7.30 -0.75 10.49
CA PRO A 71 -6.41 -1.41 9.55
C PRO A 71 -6.82 -2.88 9.38
N ARG A 72 -7.33 -3.24 8.21
CA ARG A 72 -7.46 -4.64 7.83
C ARG A 72 -6.07 -5.29 7.72
N PRO A 73 -5.93 -6.59 8.01
CA PRO A 73 -4.66 -7.31 7.94
C PRO A 73 -4.00 -7.29 6.54
N VAL A 74 -4.79 -7.00 5.51
CA VAL A 74 -4.31 -6.83 4.13
C VAL A 74 -3.44 -5.57 3.98
N HIS A 75 -3.77 -4.45 4.64
CA HIS A 75 -3.00 -3.21 4.52
C HIS A 75 -1.64 -3.34 5.18
N GLU A 76 -1.59 -3.88 6.40
CA GLU A 76 -0.32 -4.15 7.06
C GLU A 76 0.58 -5.05 6.22
N LYS A 77 -0.02 -6.09 5.60
CA LYS A 77 0.70 -7.00 4.72
C LYS A 77 1.28 -6.28 3.50
N ILE A 78 0.47 -5.44 2.83
CA ILE A 78 0.91 -4.64 1.69
C ILE A 78 2.03 -3.68 2.10
N ILE A 79 1.86 -2.93 3.20
CA ILE A 79 2.85 -1.95 3.67
C ILE A 79 4.14 -2.65 4.09
N LYS A 80 4.06 -3.83 4.73
CA LYS A 80 5.24 -4.67 5.04
C LYS A 80 5.97 -5.10 3.77
N LEU A 81 5.26 -5.46 2.70
CA LEU A 81 5.85 -5.87 1.41
C LEU A 81 6.57 -4.72 0.68
N PHE A 82 6.10 -3.47 0.84
CA PHE A 82 6.77 -2.29 0.27
C PHE A 82 7.99 -1.80 1.08
N GLY A 83 8.17 -2.32 2.29
CA GLY A 83 9.33 -2.05 3.13
C GLY A 83 9.18 -0.84 4.06
N ILE A 84 10.26 -0.54 4.79
CA ILE A 84 10.26 0.42 5.90
C ILE A 84 9.96 1.86 5.46
N GLN A 85 10.39 2.24 4.26
CA GLN A 85 10.20 3.61 3.76
C GLN A 85 8.71 3.96 3.61
N VAL A 86 7.91 3.01 3.12
CA VAL A 86 6.46 3.20 3.00
C VAL A 86 5.80 3.13 4.37
N ARG A 87 6.27 2.27 5.27
CA ARG A 87 5.78 2.22 6.67
C ARG A 87 5.90 3.58 7.37
N ASN A 88 7.02 4.27 7.18
CA ASN A 88 7.27 5.59 7.78
C ASN A 88 6.35 6.66 7.21
N CYS A 89 5.98 6.59 5.93
CA CYS A 89 4.98 7.48 5.33
C CYS A 89 3.59 7.33 5.98
N TYR A 90 3.29 6.13 6.50
CA TYR A 90 2.03 5.82 7.19
C TYR A 90 2.14 5.91 8.71
N PHE A 91 3.29 6.36 9.27
CA PHE A 91 3.53 6.46 10.71
C PHE A 91 3.15 5.19 11.48
N LEU A 92 3.35 4.02 10.86
CA LEU A 92 3.15 2.70 11.48
C LEU A 92 4.34 2.26 12.35
N ASP A 93 5.28 3.17 12.60
CA ASP A 93 6.35 3.00 13.57
C ASP A 93 5.81 3.38 14.96
N SER A 94 5.58 2.35 15.77
CA SER A 94 5.56 2.43 17.24
C SER A 94 6.89 1.90 17.76
#